data_AF-W6SCB8-F1
#
_entry.id   AF-W6SCB8-F1
#
_cell.length_a   1.000
_cell.length_b   1.000
_cell.length_c   1.000
_cell.angle_alpha   90.00
_cell.angle_beta   90.00
_cell.angle_gamma   90.00
#
_symmetry.space_group_name_H-M   'P 1'
#
loop_
_entity.id
_entity.type
_entity.pdbx_description
1 polymer ?
#
loop_
_entity_poly.entity_id
_entity_poly.type
_entity_poly.pdbx_seq_one_letter_code
_entity_poly.pdbx_strand_id
1 'polypeptide(L)'
;MDKRKLTCMVMSAIMLTSSMGTVTVSAQTETRTIAASVTKSTDITLSSMPSDYKSSIEWVWNNRMVKEGSTNRKNTIFDQIYAGNGTLNYVVRWQSNKSVTLQQRKNIAKMISNQINNWAKYLKGYDGWPYDEIDVNVVGWACADASLILDKQSDEKVYTDYINDDLSNSNSSIPSKLPVAPTELSRFDHFEDSSYSYPGGLDKRFDMYLWGTSNFEGGAGGDWGQRVSDEYILSSDANGESHIIEHEIGHGFGFPDFYEDADRPPSGFPTHTIMWAGDSTTITEWDSWLLRYTWSQLKKDTTRFPEKAVEDSTTNNNTDTSETTNTTKVTKVKDGAYYRIKNVNSGQYLDVKNGKDANKTNIQQYPGNGEDAQVFKAVSTGDGYYKLVSQVGSAKRVVDIEGKKSSNGTNVILYNDKNAKNQQFKFKHLGDGKFNIVTRASNGKSVIEVKNASKSKKANVQQWKINSNKCQQWELELVKE
;
A
#
# COMPACT_ATOMS: atom_id res chain seq x y z
N MET A 1 3.24 -39.57 17.98
CA MET A 1 3.25 -40.72 17.06
C MET A 1 2.04 -40.58 16.15
N ASP A 2 2.22 -40.15 14.90
CA ASP A 2 2.00 -41.02 13.74
C ASP A 2 2.59 -40.34 12.49
N LYS A 3 3.41 -41.07 11.74
CA LYS A 3 4.09 -40.61 10.52
C LYS A 3 3.23 -41.07 9.35
N ARG A 4 2.75 -40.18 8.48
CA ARG A 4 2.24 -40.59 7.16
C ARG A 4 2.86 -39.73 6.07
N LYS A 5 3.62 -40.44 5.22
CA LYS A 5 4.29 -39.97 4.01
C LYS A 5 3.23 -39.64 2.95
N LEU A 6 3.32 -38.50 2.28
CA LEU A 6 2.64 -38.25 1.02
C LEU A 6 3.65 -38.41 -0.13
N THR A 7 3.26 -39.19 -1.13
CA THR A 7 4.01 -39.43 -2.37
C THR A 7 3.37 -38.55 -3.45
N CYS A 8 4.18 -37.69 -4.08
CA CYS A 8 3.75 -36.76 -5.13
C CYS A 8 3.83 -37.45 -6.51
N MET A 9 2.83 -37.22 -7.38
CA MET A 9 2.79 -37.78 -8.73
C MET A 9 2.78 -36.67 -9.78
N VAL A 10 3.70 -36.78 -10.74
CA VAL A 10 4.15 -35.79 -11.72
C VAL A 10 3.22 -35.72 -12.95
N MET A 11 2.98 -34.53 -13.51
CA MET A 11 2.49 -34.36 -14.89
C MET A 11 3.44 -33.47 -15.70
N SER A 12 3.92 -33.99 -16.82
CA SER A 12 4.83 -33.30 -17.77
C SER A 12 4.04 -32.66 -18.92
N ALA A 13 4.42 -31.44 -19.32
CA ALA A 13 3.88 -30.75 -20.50
C ALA A 13 4.95 -30.56 -21.60
N ILE A 14 4.55 -30.83 -22.85
CA ILE A 14 5.37 -30.79 -24.07
C ILE A 14 5.36 -29.37 -24.66
N MET A 15 6.55 -28.81 -24.95
CA MET A 15 6.69 -27.50 -25.62
C MET A 15 6.73 -27.62 -27.14
N LEU A 16 6.01 -26.73 -27.82
CA LEU A 16 6.16 -26.43 -29.25
C LEU A 16 6.75 -25.02 -29.39
N THR A 17 7.81 -24.90 -30.18
CA THR A 17 8.56 -23.66 -30.40
C THR A 17 8.01 -22.89 -31.60
N SER A 18 7.92 -21.57 -31.47
CA SER A 18 7.98 -20.65 -32.60
C SER A 18 8.71 -19.37 -32.21
N SER A 19 9.59 -18.91 -33.09
CA SER A 19 10.40 -17.70 -32.93
C SER A 19 9.67 -16.51 -33.54
N MET A 20 9.84 -15.30 -32.97
CA MET A 20 9.95 -14.04 -33.71
C MET A 20 10.38 -12.87 -32.81
N GLY A 21 11.38 -12.11 -33.30
CA GLY A 21 11.37 -10.65 -33.43
C GLY A 21 11.61 -9.78 -32.18
N THR A 22 12.80 -9.16 -32.11
CA THR A 22 13.17 -8.14 -31.12
C THR A 22 12.54 -6.77 -31.41
N VAL A 23 11.90 -6.17 -30.40
CA VAL A 23 11.60 -4.73 -30.34
C VAL A 23 12.15 -4.17 -29.03
N THR A 24 12.99 -3.14 -29.14
CA THR A 24 13.56 -2.40 -28.02
C THR A 24 12.58 -1.35 -27.51
N VAL A 25 12.25 -1.40 -26.22
CA VAL A 25 11.51 -0.34 -25.51
C VAL A 25 12.30 0.04 -24.25
N SER A 26 12.60 1.32 -24.08
CA SER A 26 13.29 1.87 -22.91
C SER A 26 12.34 2.00 -21.72
N ALA A 27 12.65 1.35 -20.60
CA ALA A 27 11.83 1.38 -19.38
C ALA A 27 12.29 2.49 -18.42
N GLN A 28 11.41 3.46 -18.14
CA GLN A 28 11.54 4.39 -17.01
C GLN A 28 10.93 3.78 -15.74
N THR A 29 11.63 4.00 -14.62
CA THR A 29 11.29 3.45 -13.30
C THR A 29 10.18 4.28 -12.65
N GLU A 30 8.96 3.76 -12.61
CA GLU A 30 7.84 4.35 -11.87
C GLU A 30 7.86 3.87 -10.41
N THR A 31 7.97 4.82 -9.48
CA THR A 31 7.64 4.58 -8.07
C THR A 31 6.16 4.89 -7.87
N ARG A 32 5.33 3.85 -7.80
CA ARG A 32 3.91 3.96 -7.49
C ARG A 32 3.75 4.15 -5.98
N THR A 33 3.43 5.37 -5.55
CA THR A 33 2.82 5.58 -4.23
C THR A 33 1.31 5.57 -4.42
N ILE A 34 0.67 4.56 -3.84
CA ILE A 34 -0.77 4.38 -3.80
C ILE A 34 -1.22 4.80 -2.42
N ALA A 35 -2.32 5.53 -2.37
CA ALA A 35 -2.79 6.19 -1.19
C ALA A 35 -4.13 5.55 -0.86
N ALA A 36 -4.24 4.97 0.35
CA ALA A 36 -5.46 4.37 0.86
C ALA A 36 -6.63 5.32 0.60
N SER A 37 -7.51 4.92 -0.31
CA SER A 37 -8.80 5.57 -0.44
C SER A 37 -9.67 5.02 0.69
N VAL A 38 -10.48 5.89 1.29
CA VAL A 38 -11.58 5.48 2.16
C VAL A 38 -12.78 5.45 1.24
N THR A 39 -13.18 4.24 0.81
CA THR A 39 -14.46 4.09 0.13
C THR A 39 -15.56 4.52 1.11
N LYS A 40 -16.45 5.42 0.66
CA LYS A 40 -17.80 5.50 1.21
C LYS A 40 -18.41 4.10 1.02
N SER A 41 -18.68 3.38 2.12
CA SER A 41 -19.38 2.07 2.13
C SER A 41 -20.24 1.91 0.88
N THR A 42 -19.80 1.12 -0.08
CA THR A 42 -20.75 0.48 -0.99
C THR A 42 -21.60 -0.39 -0.08
N ASP A 43 -22.93 -0.36 -0.19
CA ASP A 43 -23.89 -1.06 0.69
C ASP A 43 -23.73 -2.61 0.79
N ILE A 44 -22.61 -3.16 0.31
CA ILE A 44 -22.20 -4.55 0.42
C ILE A 44 -21.77 -4.83 1.86
N THR A 45 -22.65 -5.49 2.58
CA THR A 45 -22.40 -6.03 3.92
C THR A 45 -22.53 -7.54 3.87
N LEU A 46 -22.35 -8.22 5.00
CA LEU A 46 -22.59 -9.66 5.09
C LEU A 46 -24.01 -10.06 4.62
N SER A 47 -24.99 -9.16 4.72
CA SER A 47 -26.36 -9.37 4.22
C SER A 47 -26.46 -9.45 2.70
N SER A 48 -25.46 -8.96 1.98
CA SER A 48 -25.40 -8.97 0.51
C SER A 48 -24.84 -10.27 -0.06
N MET A 49 -24.44 -11.23 0.80
CA MET A 49 -23.92 -12.52 0.38
C MET A 49 -25.01 -13.34 -0.35
N PRO A 50 -24.73 -13.89 -1.54
CA PRO A 50 -25.65 -14.79 -2.23
C PRO A 50 -26.06 -15.97 -1.34
N SER A 51 -27.37 -16.29 -1.33
CA SER A 51 -27.94 -17.35 -0.49
C SER A 51 -27.24 -18.70 -0.69
N ASP A 52 -26.85 -18.99 -1.93
CA ASP A 52 -26.28 -20.27 -2.32
C ASP A 52 -24.84 -20.44 -1.84
N TYR A 53 -24.17 -19.35 -1.43
CA TYR A 53 -22.81 -19.39 -0.88
C TYR A 53 -22.81 -19.56 0.63
N LYS A 54 -23.85 -19.04 1.31
CA LYS A 54 -23.91 -18.93 2.76
C LYS A 54 -23.60 -20.24 3.48
N SER A 55 -24.29 -21.32 3.15
CA SER A 55 -24.13 -22.61 3.83
C SER A 55 -22.71 -23.16 3.70
N SER A 56 -22.13 -23.09 2.50
CA SER A 56 -20.77 -23.56 2.21
C SER A 56 -19.69 -22.74 2.93
N ILE A 57 -19.83 -21.41 2.97
CA ILE A 57 -18.88 -20.50 3.65
C ILE A 57 -18.97 -20.66 5.17
N GLU A 58 -20.18 -20.66 5.73
CA GLU A 58 -20.37 -20.89 7.17
C GLU A 58 -19.87 -22.27 7.59
N TRP A 59 -20.03 -23.29 6.73
CA TRP A 59 -19.48 -24.61 6.98
C TRP A 59 -17.96 -24.60 7.03
N VAL A 60 -17.28 -23.99 6.04
CA VAL A 60 -15.81 -23.89 5.99
C VAL A 60 -15.30 -23.13 7.21
N TRP A 61 -15.91 -22.00 7.55
CA TRP A 61 -15.55 -21.23 8.72
C TRP A 61 -15.56 -22.09 10.00
N ASN A 62 -16.67 -22.78 10.27
CA ASN A 62 -16.84 -23.52 11.54
C ASN A 62 -16.04 -24.82 11.58
N ASN A 63 -16.00 -25.57 10.48
CA ASN A 63 -15.46 -26.94 10.45
C ASN A 63 -13.98 -27.01 10.09
N ARG A 64 -13.47 -25.97 9.41
CA ARG A 64 -12.06 -25.87 9.03
C ARG A 64 -11.41 -24.73 9.78
N MET A 65 -11.79 -23.49 9.52
CA MET A 65 -11.02 -22.34 10.01
C MET A 65 -10.97 -22.22 11.53
N VAL A 66 -12.12 -22.32 12.21
CA VAL A 66 -12.23 -22.28 13.68
C VAL A 66 -11.63 -23.54 14.30
N LYS A 67 -11.94 -24.72 13.76
CA LYS A 67 -11.49 -26.01 14.29
C LYS A 67 -9.96 -26.16 14.22
N GLU A 68 -9.36 -25.71 13.13
CA GLU A 68 -7.91 -25.77 12.89
C GLU A 68 -7.18 -24.57 13.53
N GLY A 69 -7.92 -23.55 13.98
CA GLY A 69 -7.34 -22.35 14.57
C GLY A 69 -6.54 -21.50 13.59
N SER A 70 -6.83 -21.62 12.30
CA SER A 70 -6.13 -20.94 11.19
C SER A 70 -6.03 -19.41 11.34
N THR A 71 -7.00 -18.79 12.03
CA THR A 71 -7.02 -17.33 12.27
C THR A 71 -6.67 -16.94 13.71
N ASN A 72 -6.30 -17.89 14.57
CA ASN A 72 -6.00 -17.64 15.99
C ASN A 72 -4.71 -16.85 16.14
N ARG A 73 -3.74 -17.08 15.25
CA ARG A 73 -2.54 -16.26 15.20
C ARG A 73 -2.93 -14.87 14.71
N LYS A 74 -2.68 -13.83 15.50
CA LYS A 74 -2.97 -12.41 15.17
C LYS A 74 -1.98 -11.85 14.13
N ASN A 75 -1.76 -12.63 13.06
CA ASN A 75 -0.81 -12.37 12.00
C ASN A 75 -1.34 -12.68 10.60
N THR A 76 -2.64 -12.90 10.44
CA THR A 76 -3.24 -13.02 9.09
C THR A 76 -2.94 -11.76 8.27
N ILE A 77 -2.99 -11.84 6.94
CA ILE A 77 -2.77 -10.68 6.07
C ILE A 77 -3.69 -9.50 6.46
N PHE A 78 -4.89 -9.74 7.01
CA PHE A 78 -5.73 -8.70 7.61
C PHE A 78 -5.02 -7.95 8.74
N ASP A 79 -4.46 -8.66 9.72
CA ASP A 79 -3.67 -8.07 10.81
C ASP A 79 -2.47 -7.32 10.25
N GLN A 80 -1.81 -7.93 9.27
CA GLN A 80 -0.60 -7.41 8.65
C GLN A 80 -0.82 -6.02 8.07
N ILE A 81 -1.81 -5.94 7.18
CA ILE A 81 -2.24 -4.70 6.55
C ILE A 81 -2.76 -3.71 7.60
N TYR A 82 -3.53 -4.17 8.59
CA TYR A 82 -4.15 -3.28 9.58
C TYR A 82 -3.11 -2.55 10.43
N ALA A 83 -2.19 -3.27 11.04
CA ALA A 83 -1.11 -2.68 11.82
C ALA A 83 -0.07 -1.97 10.93
N GLY A 84 0.05 -2.38 9.67
CA GLY A 84 0.85 -1.70 8.65
C GLY A 84 0.22 -0.41 8.10
N ASN A 85 -0.96 -0.01 8.58
CA ASN A 85 -1.71 1.14 8.06
C ASN A 85 -1.91 1.11 6.53
N GLY A 86 -2.23 -0.07 5.99
CA GLY A 86 -2.47 -0.26 4.55
C GLY A 86 -1.21 -0.65 3.76
N THR A 87 -0.08 -0.87 4.43
CA THR A 87 1.15 -1.33 3.79
C THR A 87 1.44 -2.79 4.12
N LEU A 88 2.10 -3.47 3.17
CA LEU A 88 2.61 -4.82 3.33
C LEU A 88 4.03 -4.92 2.76
N ASN A 89 5.00 -5.21 3.60
CA ASN A 89 6.41 -5.23 3.23
C ASN A 89 6.88 -6.68 3.03
N TYR A 90 7.42 -6.98 1.85
CA TYR A 90 7.98 -8.27 1.50
C TYR A 90 9.51 -8.26 1.55
N VAL A 91 10.10 -9.36 2.01
CA VAL A 91 11.47 -9.74 1.64
C VAL A 91 11.40 -10.90 0.65
N VAL A 92 12.13 -10.80 -0.45
CA VAL A 92 12.29 -11.94 -1.36
C VAL A 92 13.42 -12.82 -0.84
N ARG A 93 13.09 -14.04 -0.47
CA ARG A 93 14.01 -15.08 0.01
C ARG A 93 14.43 -15.96 -1.16
N TRP A 94 15.59 -15.67 -1.73
CA TRP A 94 16.11 -16.30 -2.95
C TRP A 94 17.04 -17.48 -2.61
N GLN A 95 16.45 -18.65 -2.40
CA GLN A 95 17.13 -19.92 -2.17
C GLN A 95 17.45 -20.58 -3.51
N SER A 96 18.31 -19.92 -4.28
CA SER A 96 18.67 -20.32 -5.63
C SER A 96 20.07 -19.86 -5.97
N ASN A 97 20.73 -20.58 -6.89
CA ASN A 97 22.02 -20.19 -7.46
C ASN A 97 21.86 -19.35 -8.74
N LYS A 98 20.63 -19.08 -9.19
CA LYS A 98 20.36 -18.27 -10.37
C LYS A 98 20.49 -16.79 -10.01
N SER A 99 21.18 -16.04 -10.87
CA SER A 99 21.21 -14.59 -10.76
C SER A 99 19.86 -13.98 -11.17
N VAL A 100 19.49 -12.89 -10.51
CA VAL A 100 18.25 -12.14 -10.75
C VAL A 100 18.59 -10.73 -11.23
N THR A 101 18.18 -10.40 -12.45
CA THR A 101 18.38 -9.08 -13.07
C THR A 101 17.49 -8.01 -12.43
N LEU A 102 17.84 -6.73 -12.59
CA LEU A 102 17.02 -5.62 -12.12
C LEU A 102 15.60 -5.66 -12.70
N GLN A 103 15.43 -6.05 -13.97
CA GLN A 103 14.11 -6.15 -14.59
C GLN A 103 13.28 -7.29 -13.99
N GLN A 104 13.89 -8.46 -13.73
CA GLN A 104 13.21 -9.55 -13.04
C GLN A 104 12.78 -9.15 -11.63
N ARG A 105 13.63 -8.44 -10.87
CA ARG A 105 13.26 -7.94 -9.54
C ARG A 105 12.07 -6.98 -9.58
N LYS A 106 12.03 -6.07 -10.58
CA LYS A 106 10.88 -5.18 -10.81
C LYS A 106 9.61 -5.96 -11.15
N ASN A 107 9.71 -6.99 -11.98
CA ASN A 107 8.57 -7.84 -12.33
C ASN A 107 8.05 -8.60 -11.09
N ILE A 108 8.95 -9.17 -10.28
CA ILE A 108 8.61 -9.87 -9.04
C ILE A 108 7.89 -8.94 -8.07
N ALA A 109 8.41 -7.73 -7.84
CA ALA A 109 7.75 -6.75 -6.97
C ALA A 109 6.34 -6.39 -7.45
N LYS A 110 6.17 -6.21 -8.77
CA LYS A 110 4.86 -5.94 -9.37
C LYS A 110 3.91 -7.13 -9.26
N MET A 111 4.38 -8.36 -9.49
CA MET A 111 3.60 -9.60 -9.35
C MET A 111 3.05 -9.75 -7.93
N ILE A 112 3.90 -9.59 -6.90
CA ILE A 112 3.46 -9.66 -5.49
C ILE A 112 2.38 -8.59 -5.22
N SER A 113 2.62 -7.36 -5.66
CA SER A 113 1.67 -6.25 -5.48
C SER A 113 0.32 -6.52 -6.14
N ASN A 114 0.32 -7.05 -7.37
CA ASN A 114 -0.90 -7.38 -8.09
C ASN A 114 -1.70 -8.47 -7.37
N GLN A 115 -1.07 -9.59 -6.97
CA GLN A 115 -1.80 -10.73 -6.38
C GLN A 115 -2.36 -10.40 -4.99
N ILE A 116 -1.63 -9.67 -4.15
CA ILE A 116 -2.20 -9.17 -2.89
C ILE A 116 -3.43 -8.28 -3.14
N ASN A 117 -3.37 -7.42 -4.17
CA ASN A 117 -4.50 -6.56 -4.52
C ASN A 117 -5.62 -7.29 -5.28
N ASN A 118 -5.35 -8.44 -5.89
CA ASN A 118 -6.38 -9.32 -6.44
C ASN A 118 -7.30 -9.86 -5.35
N TRP A 119 -6.77 -10.15 -4.16
CA TRP A 119 -7.59 -10.43 -2.99
C TRP A 119 -8.19 -9.15 -2.38
N ALA A 120 -7.36 -8.14 -2.09
CA ALA A 120 -7.76 -6.98 -1.31
C ALA A 120 -8.87 -6.14 -1.97
N LYS A 121 -8.97 -6.13 -3.30
CA LYS A 121 -10.02 -5.40 -4.03
C LYS A 121 -11.44 -5.81 -3.61
N TYR A 122 -11.63 -7.04 -3.14
CA TYR A 122 -12.94 -7.54 -2.71
C TYR A 122 -13.36 -7.05 -1.32
N LEU A 123 -12.42 -6.53 -0.53
CA LEU A 123 -12.66 -5.91 0.77
C LEU A 123 -12.94 -4.41 0.68
N LYS A 124 -12.62 -3.78 -0.46
CA LYS A 124 -12.85 -2.35 -0.70
C LYS A 124 -14.33 -2.00 -0.44
N GLY A 125 -14.56 -1.11 0.52
CA GLY A 125 -15.89 -0.66 0.91
C GLY A 125 -16.75 -1.70 1.66
N TYR A 126 -16.19 -2.85 2.03
CA TYR A 126 -16.91 -3.92 2.71
C TYR A 126 -16.71 -3.86 4.23
N ASP A 127 -17.83 -3.81 4.97
CA ASP A 127 -17.90 -4.02 6.43
C ASP A 127 -16.81 -3.27 7.23
N GLY A 128 -16.61 -1.99 6.92
CA GLY A 128 -15.67 -1.11 7.63
C GLY A 128 -14.19 -1.42 7.37
N TRP A 129 -13.85 -2.22 6.36
CA TRP A 129 -12.46 -2.37 5.92
C TRP A 129 -11.91 -1.01 5.45
N PRO A 130 -10.78 -0.53 6.01
CA PRO A 130 -10.38 0.87 5.86
C PRO A 130 -9.45 1.15 4.68
N TYR A 131 -9.16 0.16 3.83
CA TYR A 131 -8.17 0.26 2.76
C TYR A 131 -8.75 -0.12 1.40
N ASP A 132 -8.66 0.80 0.45
CA ASP A 132 -9.10 0.55 -0.93
C ASP A 132 -8.06 -0.20 -1.78
N GLU A 133 -6.78 -0.02 -1.49
CA GLU A 133 -5.66 -0.67 -2.16
C GLU A 133 -4.50 -0.80 -1.16
N ILE A 134 -3.73 -1.88 -1.28
CA ILE A 134 -2.63 -2.21 -0.37
C ILE A 134 -1.32 -1.80 -1.01
N ASP A 135 -0.54 -1.01 -0.28
CA ASP A 135 0.80 -0.61 -0.69
C ASP A 135 1.80 -1.73 -0.39
N VAL A 136 2.11 -2.53 -1.40
CA VAL A 136 2.97 -3.70 -1.28
C VAL A 136 4.38 -3.37 -1.74
N ASN A 137 5.35 -3.52 -0.83
CA ASN A 137 6.74 -3.09 -1.05
C ASN A 137 7.71 -4.26 -0.93
N VAL A 138 8.63 -4.45 -1.89
CA VAL A 138 9.79 -5.33 -1.67
C VAL A 138 10.89 -4.53 -1.00
N VAL A 139 11.11 -4.77 0.30
CA VAL A 139 12.02 -3.99 1.17
C VAL A 139 13.40 -4.63 1.34
N GLY A 140 13.61 -5.82 0.81
CA GLY A 140 14.90 -6.49 0.81
C GLY A 140 14.92 -7.81 0.05
N TRP A 141 16.14 -8.29 -0.20
CA TRP A 141 16.46 -9.57 -0.84
C TRP A 141 17.37 -10.37 0.09
N ALA A 142 16.97 -11.58 0.45
CA ALA A 142 17.83 -12.51 1.17
C ALA A 142 18.34 -13.56 0.17
N CYS A 143 19.65 -13.70 0.00
CA CYS A 143 20.26 -14.66 -0.91
C CYS A 143 21.61 -15.15 -0.37
N ALA A 144 22.00 -16.38 -0.69
CA ALA A 144 23.25 -16.96 -0.17
C ALA A 144 24.52 -16.24 -0.66
N ASP A 145 24.44 -15.56 -1.80
CA ASP A 145 25.52 -14.74 -2.36
C ASP A 145 24.92 -13.46 -2.96
N ALA A 146 25.37 -12.31 -2.47
CA ALA A 146 24.91 -11.00 -2.95
C ALA A 146 25.21 -10.75 -4.44
N SER A 147 26.19 -11.46 -5.02
CA SER A 147 26.51 -11.38 -6.45
C SER A 147 25.37 -11.87 -7.36
N LEU A 148 24.43 -12.65 -6.82
CA LEU A 148 23.24 -13.10 -7.52
C LEU A 148 22.27 -11.95 -7.83
N ILE A 149 22.33 -10.84 -7.08
CA ILE A 149 21.49 -9.66 -7.28
C ILE A 149 22.19 -8.71 -8.24
N LEU A 150 21.95 -8.88 -9.54
CA LEU A 150 22.63 -8.13 -10.60
C LEU A 150 22.16 -6.67 -10.66
N ASP A 151 23.04 -5.74 -11.03
CA ASP A 151 22.71 -4.31 -11.13
C ASP A 151 22.02 -3.77 -9.88
N LYS A 152 22.54 -4.16 -8.71
CA LYS A 152 22.02 -3.75 -7.41
C LYS A 152 21.97 -2.22 -7.29
N GLN A 153 20.81 -1.69 -6.94
CA GLN A 153 20.61 -0.26 -6.66
C GLN A 153 21.04 0.10 -5.23
N SER A 154 21.31 1.38 -5.01
CA SER A 154 21.86 1.90 -3.74
C SER A 154 20.89 1.77 -2.56
N ASP A 155 19.59 1.75 -2.83
CA ASP A 155 18.50 1.66 -1.86
C ASP A 155 18.04 0.23 -1.59
N GLU A 156 18.41 -0.74 -2.43
CA GLU A 156 18.09 -2.15 -2.19
C GLU A 156 18.85 -2.67 -0.95
N LYS A 157 18.19 -3.48 -0.12
CA LYS A 157 18.88 -4.21 0.96
C LYS A 157 19.11 -5.65 0.51
N VAL A 158 20.32 -6.15 0.69
CA VAL A 158 20.67 -7.54 0.43
C VAL A 158 21.19 -8.17 1.72
N TYR A 159 20.55 -9.25 2.14
CA TYR A 159 20.90 -10.04 3.32
C TYR A 159 21.53 -11.35 2.86
N THR A 160 22.66 -11.72 3.48
CA THR A 160 23.42 -12.93 3.13
C THR A 160 23.49 -13.96 4.24
N ASP A 161 22.88 -13.67 5.38
CA ASP A 161 22.73 -14.64 6.46
C ASP A 161 21.77 -15.75 6.03
N TYR A 162 21.96 -16.94 6.57
CA TYR A 162 21.14 -18.10 6.26
C TYR A 162 21.01 -19.03 7.47
N ILE A 163 19.93 -19.81 7.45
CA ILE A 163 19.74 -20.99 8.29
C ILE A 163 19.77 -22.25 7.42
N ASN A 164 19.71 -23.44 8.04
CA ASN A 164 19.58 -24.68 7.28
C ASN A 164 18.12 -24.94 6.95
N ASP A 165 17.83 -25.31 5.70
CA ASP A 165 16.50 -25.73 5.29
C ASP A 165 16.23 -27.18 5.69
N ASP A 166 15.19 -27.39 6.50
CA ASP A 166 14.81 -28.74 6.92
C ASP A 166 14.37 -29.64 5.75
N LEU A 167 13.80 -29.08 4.67
CA LEU A 167 13.44 -29.84 3.48
C LEU A 167 14.65 -30.37 2.73
N SER A 168 15.82 -29.72 2.86
CA SER A 168 17.05 -30.21 2.23
C SER A 168 17.54 -31.53 2.86
N ASN A 169 17.07 -31.86 4.07
CA ASN A 169 17.37 -33.13 4.73
C ASN A 169 16.62 -34.32 4.09
N SER A 170 15.41 -34.08 3.56
CA SER A 170 14.58 -35.09 2.90
C SER A 170 14.69 -35.05 1.38
N ASN A 171 15.08 -33.92 0.81
CA ASN A 171 15.34 -33.73 -0.62
C ASN A 171 16.62 -32.91 -0.83
N SER A 172 17.73 -33.60 -1.08
CA SER A 172 19.06 -32.99 -1.29
C SER A 172 19.19 -32.15 -2.57
N SER A 173 18.19 -32.17 -3.46
CA SER A 173 18.16 -31.27 -4.62
C SER A 173 17.77 -29.82 -4.26
N ILE A 174 17.10 -29.62 -3.12
CA ILE A 174 16.80 -28.29 -2.58
C ILE A 174 18.08 -27.73 -1.92
N PRO A 175 18.52 -26.50 -2.23
CA PRO A 175 19.69 -25.91 -1.60
C PRO A 175 19.57 -25.86 -0.08
N SER A 176 20.55 -26.36 0.67
CA SER A 176 20.47 -26.43 2.13
C SER A 176 20.56 -25.09 2.84
N LYS A 177 21.18 -24.08 2.22
CA LYS A 177 21.25 -22.72 2.76
C LYS A 177 19.95 -21.99 2.47
N LEU A 178 19.16 -21.72 3.50
CA LEU A 178 17.95 -20.94 3.45
C LEU A 178 18.25 -19.49 3.85
N PRO A 179 18.33 -18.53 2.92
CA PRO A 179 18.67 -17.15 3.25
C PRO A 179 17.63 -16.50 4.15
N VAL A 180 18.03 -15.61 5.04
CA VAL A 180 17.12 -14.94 5.98
C VAL A 180 17.41 -13.44 6.05
N ALA A 181 16.36 -12.65 6.28
CA ALA A 181 16.50 -11.28 6.77
C ALA A 181 16.55 -11.27 8.31
N PRO A 182 17.02 -10.18 8.94
CA PRO A 182 17.11 -10.07 10.39
C PRO A 182 15.75 -10.29 11.06
N THR A 183 15.70 -11.21 12.03
CA THR A 183 14.44 -11.65 12.65
C THR A 183 13.77 -10.53 13.43
N GLU A 184 14.53 -9.60 14.00
CA GLU A 184 14.02 -8.43 14.73
C GLU A 184 13.19 -7.47 13.85
N LEU A 185 13.28 -7.61 12.52
CA LEU A 185 12.46 -6.85 11.57
C LEU A 185 11.25 -7.66 11.07
N SER A 186 11.18 -8.95 11.37
CA SER A 186 10.17 -9.87 10.88
C SER A 186 8.91 -9.78 11.71
N ARG A 187 7.79 -9.50 11.06
CA ARG A 187 6.50 -9.57 11.71
C ARG A 187 6.13 -10.99 12.12
N PHE A 188 6.40 -11.97 11.25
CA PHE A 188 6.12 -13.36 11.55
C PHE A 188 6.88 -13.85 12.79
N ASP A 189 8.11 -13.39 13.03
CA ASP A 189 8.85 -13.80 14.23
C ASP A 189 8.39 -13.04 15.50
N HIS A 190 7.57 -11.98 15.34
CA HIS A 190 7.12 -11.09 16.42
C HIS A 190 5.59 -10.94 16.47
N PHE A 191 4.83 -11.91 15.97
CA PHE A 191 3.37 -11.77 15.85
C PHE A 191 2.63 -11.66 17.19
N GLU A 192 3.27 -12.09 18.28
CA GLU A 192 2.73 -11.98 19.64
C GLU A 192 2.88 -10.56 20.22
N ASP A 193 3.76 -9.72 19.64
CA ASP A 193 3.94 -8.34 20.06
C ASP A 193 2.82 -7.44 19.52
N SER A 194 1.80 -7.23 20.35
CA SER A 194 0.69 -6.30 20.07
C SER A 194 1.10 -4.83 19.92
N SER A 195 2.33 -4.45 20.30
CA SER A 195 2.83 -3.08 20.15
C SER A 195 3.44 -2.80 18.77
N TYR A 196 3.70 -3.85 17.99
CA TYR A 196 4.31 -3.77 16.65
C TYR A 196 5.57 -2.90 16.63
N SER A 197 6.44 -3.08 17.64
CA SER A 197 7.64 -2.27 17.81
C SER A 197 8.82 -2.91 17.07
N TYR A 198 9.37 -2.18 16.11
CA TYR A 198 10.50 -2.66 15.31
C TYR A 198 11.72 -1.74 15.46
N PRO A 199 12.94 -2.29 15.45
CA PRO A 199 14.16 -1.49 15.40
C PRO A 199 14.16 -0.51 14.23
N GLY A 200 14.27 0.78 14.54
CA GLY A 200 14.25 1.85 13.55
C GLY A 200 12.85 2.26 13.05
N GLY A 201 11.78 1.74 13.68
CA GLY A 201 10.40 2.13 13.44
C GLY A 201 9.63 1.23 12.49
N LEU A 202 8.32 1.46 12.41
CA LEU A 202 7.36 0.65 11.65
C LEU A 202 7.75 0.45 10.17
N ASP A 203 8.42 1.45 9.56
CA ASP A 203 8.87 1.41 8.15
C ASP A 203 10.08 0.49 7.91
N LYS A 204 10.70 -0.04 8.98
CA LYS A 204 11.86 -0.93 8.87
C LYS A 204 11.49 -2.41 8.90
N ARG A 205 10.26 -2.74 9.28
CA ARG A 205 9.77 -4.11 9.33
C ARG A 205 9.62 -4.72 7.93
N PHE A 206 9.54 -6.03 7.89
CA PHE A 206 8.86 -6.75 6.82
C PHE A 206 7.80 -7.69 7.40
N ASP A 207 6.74 -7.92 6.62
CA ASP A 207 5.55 -8.65 7.01
C ASP A 207 5.57 -10.09 6.46
N MET A 208 6.00 -10.26 5.21
CA MET A 208 5.92 -11.52 4.47
C MET A 208 7.23 -11.85 3.75
N TYR A 209 7.47 -13.14 3.52
CA TYR A 209 8.47 -13.59 2.56
C TYR A 209 7.83 -14.04 1.24
N LEU A 210 8.52 -13.83 0.12
CA LEU A 210 8.35 -14.64 -1.09
C LEU A 210 9.60 -15.50 -1.27
N TRP A 211 9.45 -16.82 -1.24
CA TRP A 211 10.56 -17.75 -1.34
C TRP A 211 10.65 -18.28 -2.76
N GLY A 212 11.77 -18.01 -3.43
CA GLY A 212 12.14 -18.66 -4.68
C GLY A 212 13.14 -19.76 -4.38
N THR A 213 12.70 -21.00 -4.45
CA THR A 213 13.52 -22.18 -4.11
C THR A 213 13.82 -22.99 -5.36
N SER A 214 15.09 -23.25 -5.65
CA SER A 214 15.46 -24.19 -6.73
C SER A 214 14.94 -25.60 -6.43
N ASN A 215 14.39 -26.26 -7.45
CA ASN A 215 13.87 -27.63 -7.38
C ASN A 215 12.74 -27.84 -6.36
N PHE A 216 12.05 -26.78 -5.96
CA PHE A 216 10.83 -26.89 -5.16
C PHE A 216 9.63 -27.15 -6.06
N GLU A 217 8.83 -28.17 -5.73
CA GLU A 217 7.64 -28.53 -6.48
C GLU A 217 6.38 -28.09 -5.72
N GLY A 218 5.39 -27.58 -6.45
CA GLY A 218 4.14 -27.07 -5.86
C GLY A 218 4.30 -25.70 -5.19
N GLY A 219 3.47 -25.47 -4.18
CA GLY A 219 3.43 -24.25 -3.38
C GLY A 219 3.28 -24.56 -1.90
N ALA A 220 3.69 -23.61 -1.06
CA ALA A 220 3.37 -23.60 0.36
C ALA A 220 3.21 -22.16 0.85
N GLY A 221 2.22 -21.92 1.69
CA GLY A 221 1.80 -20.58 2.06
C GLY A 221 1.31 -20.48 3.48
N GLY A 222 1.25 -19.25 3.97
CA GLY A 222 0.71 -18.94 5.28
C GLY A 222 0.94 -17.49 5.65
N ASP A 223 0.82 -17.20 6.93
CA ASP A 223 1.05 -15.88 7.50
C ASP A 223 2.53 -15.44 7.56
N TRP A 224 3.45 -16.31 7.13
CA TRP A 224 4.88 -16.02 6.96
C TRP A 224 5.25 -15.66 5.53
N GLY A 225 4.37 -15.89 4.55
CA GLY A 225 4.71 -15.74 3.14
C GLY A 225 4.23 -16.85 2.22
N GLN A 226 4.85 -16.90 1.05
CA GLN A 226 4.63 -17.90 0.01
C GLN A 226 5.97 -18.52 -0.40
N ARG A 227 5.98 -19.82 -0.70
CA ARG A 227 7.13 -20.56 -1.23
C ARG A 227 6.73 -21.31 -2.49
N VAL A 228 7.52 -21.10 -3.54
CA VAL A 228 7.35 -21.73 -4.85
C VAL A 228 8.71 -21.96 -5.51
N SER A 229 8.73 -22.62 -6.66
CA SER A 229 9.97 -22.80 -7.42
C SER A 229 10.53 -21.47 -7.93
N ASP A 230 11.86 -21.36 -7.99
CA ASP A 230 12.51 -20.18 -8.56
C ASP A 230 12.23 -20.03 -10.06
N GLU A 231 12.10 -21.13 -10.82
CA GLU A 231 11.71 -21.12 -12.22
C GLU A 231 10.34 -20.53 -12.39
N TYR A 232 9.41 -20.91 -11.52
CA TYR A 232 8.04 -20.47 -11.57
C TYR A 232 7.94 -18.95 -11.37
N ILE A 233 8.67 -18.40 -10.39
CA ILE A 233 8.79 -16.94 -10.17
C ILE A 233 9.41 -16.25 -11.40
N LEU A 234 10.48 -16.79 -11.98
CA LEU A 234 11.16 -16.16 -13.11
C LEU A 234 10.39 -16.29 -14.44
N SER A 235 9.53 -17.30 -14.56
CA SER A 235 8.68 -17.52 -15.74
C SER A 235 7.45 -16.60 -15.78
N SER A 236 7.11 -16.00 -14.64
CA SER A 236 6.04 -15.01 -14.52
C SER A 236 6.46 -13.71 -15.21
N ASP A 237 5.76 -13.30 -16.28
CA ASP A 237 6.09 -12.07 -17.01
C ASP A 237 5.67 -10.80 -16.23
N ALA A 238 5.82 -9.61 -16.83
CA ALA A 238 5.54 -8.34 -16.16
C ALA A 238 4.07 -8.15 -15.70
N ASN A 239 3.14 -8.99 -16.17
CA ASN A 239 1.76 -9.08 -15.68
C ASN A 239 1.41 -10.50 -15.17
N GLY A 240 2.36 -11.43 -15.19
CA GLY A 240 2.17 -12.87 -15.02
C GLY A 240 1.72 -13.26 -13.63
N GLU A 241 0.41 -13.18 -13.42
CA GLU A 241 -0.29 -13.74 -12.27
C GLU A 241 0.01 -15.24 -12.19
N SER A 242 0.40 -15.68 -11.00
CA SER A 242 0.79 -17.05 -10.75
C SER A 242 -0.29 -17.67 -9.88
N HIS A 243 -1.11 -18.55 -10.47
CA HIS A 243 -2.21 -19.17 -9.73
C HIS A 243 -1.76 -19.88 -8.44
N ILE A 244 -0.57 -20.49 -8.40
CA ILE A 244 -0.01 -21.08 -7.17
C ILE A 244 0.24 -19.98 -6.12
N ILE A 245 0.99 -18.91 -6.43
CA ILE A 245 1.21 -17.83 -5.45
C ILE A 245 -0.12 -17.17 -5.02
N GLU A 246 -1.07 -16.99 -5.95
CA GLU A 246 -2.41 -16.46 -5.65
C GLU A 246 -3.18 -17.37 -4.67
N HIS A 247 -3.08 -18.69 -4.83
CA HIS A 247 -3.57 -19.70 -3.89
C HIS A 247 -2.86 -19.61 -2.53
N GLU A 248 -1.51 -19.57 -2.52
CA GLU A 248 -0.72 -19.50 -1.28
C GLU A 248 -0.96 -18.22 -0.48
N ILE A 249 -1.39 -17.13 -1.13
CA ILE A 249 -1.82 -15.90 -0.46
C ILE A 249 -3.12 -16.14 0.33
N GLY A 250 -4.02 -17.00 -0.15
CA GLY A 250 -5.25 -17.39 0.55
C GLY A 250 -4.97 -17.98 1.95
N HIS A 251 -3.93 -18.80 2.08
CA HIS A 251 -3.49 -19.30 3.40
C HIS A 251 -3.01 -18.17 4.32
N GLY A 252 -2.43 -17.10 3.78
CA GLY A 252 -2.09 -15.90 4.55
C GLY A 252 -3.31 -15.18 5.12
N PHE A 253 -4.48 -15.29 4.49
CA PHE A 253 -5.76 -14.85 5.07
C PHE A 253 -6.39 -15.86 6.04
N GLY A 254 -5.78 -17.03 6.20
CA GLY A 254 -6.23 -18.12 7.08
C GLY A 254 -7.10 -19.17 6.39
N PHE A 255 -7.17 -19.19 5.05
CA PHE A 255 -8.02 -20.17 4.36
C PHE A 255 -7.38 -21.56 4.36
N PRO A 256 -8.18 -22.61 4.58
CA PRO A 256 -7.68 -23.98 4.53
C PRO A 256 -7.50 -24.45 3.09
N ASP A 257 -6.67 -25.48 2.94
CA ASP A 257 -6.63 -26.28 1.73
C ASP A 257 -7.81 -27.25 1.64
N PHE A 258 -8.18 -27.58 0.39
CA PHE A 258 -9.12 -28.65 0.07
C PHE A 258 -8.47 -29.64 -0.90
N TYR A 259 -8.44 -30.92 -0.52
CA TYR A 259 -7.90 -31.99 -1.35
C TYR A 259 -8.90 -33.13 -1.57
N GLU A 260 -9.71 -33.44 -0.55
CA GLU A 260 -10.61 -34.59 -0.56
C GLU A 260 -12.07 -34.22 -0.27
N ASP A 261 -12.99 -35.15 -0.56
CA ASP A 261 -14.43 -34.96 -0.31
C ASP A 261 -14.75 -34.72 1.17
N ALA A 262 -13.93 -35.23 2.09
CA ALA A 262 -14.08 -35.02 3.53
C ALA A 262 -13.71 -33.59 3.97
N ASP A 263 -12.92 -32.87 3.17
CA ASP A 263 -12.39 -31.55 3.50
C ASP A 263 -13.35 -30.42 3.12
N ARG A 264 -14.34 -30.71 2.27
CA ARG A 264 -15.26 -29.74 1.65
C ARG A 264 -16.66 -29.78 2.27
N PRO A 265 -17.48 -28.73 2.07
CA PRO A 265 -18.88 -28.75 2.48
C PRO A 265 -19.60 -30.01 1.95
N PRO A 266 -20.50 -30.64 2.73
CA PRO A 266 -21.19 -31.87 2.31
C PRO A 266 -21.96 -31.74 1.00
N SER A 267 -22.47 -30.54 0.70
CA SER A 267 -23.14 -30.20 -0.57
C SER A 267 -22.18 -29.89 -1.72
N GLY A 268 -20.86 -29.87 -1.47
CA GLY A 268 -19.85 -29.32 -2.37
C GLY A 268 -19.83 -27.80 -2.38
N PHE A 269 -18.89 -27.26 -3.18
CA PHE A 269 -18.83 -25.83 -3.45
C PHE A 269 -19.85 -25.46 -4.54
N PRO A 270 -20.52 -24.30 -4.42
CA PRO A 270 -21.50 -23.82 -5.40
C PRO A 270 -20.87 -23.33 -6.71
N THR A 271 -19.55 -23.11 -6.73
CA THR A 271 -18.74 -22.76 -7.90
C THR A 271 -17.29 -23.21 -7.64
N HIS A 272 -16.42 -23.15 -8.64
CA HIS A 272 -14.99 -23.39 -8.48
C HIS A 272 -14.37 -22.47 -7.41
N THR A 273 -13.29 -22.90 -6.78
CA THR A 273 -12.54 -22.15 -5.76
C THR A 273 -11.04 -22.28 -6.01
N ILE A 274 -10.31 -21.16 -5.85
CA ILE A 274 -8.85 -21.19 -5.95
C ILE A 274 -8.23 -22.01 -4.82
N MET A 275 -8.89 -22.13 -3.66
CA MET A 275 -8.40 -22.87 -2.49
C MET A 275 -8.50 -24.39 -2.64
N TRP A 276 -9.08 -24.89 -3.73
CA TRP A 276 -8.99 -26.28 -4.12
C TRP A 276 -7.95 -26.41 -5.24
N ALA A 277 -6.80 -27.00 -4.92
CA ALA A 277 -5.69 -27.11 -5.84
C ALA A 277 -6.11 -27.78 -7.17
N GLY A 278 -5.94 -27.04 -8.27
CA GLY A 278 -6.29 -27.48 -9.62
C GLY A 278 -7.75 -27.24 -10.05
N ASP A 279 -8.62 -26.76 -9.16
CA ASP A 279 -10.03 -26.48 -9.48
C ASP A 279 -10.23 -25.10 -10.13
N SER A 280 -9.50 -24.08 -9.66
CA SER A 280 -9.47 -22.75 -10.28
C SER A 280 -8.05 -22.20 -10.34
N THR A 281 -7.76 -21.43 -11.40
CA THR A 281 -6.50 -20.68 -11.54
C THR A 281 -6.65 -19.21 -11.13
N THR A 282 -7.84 -18.78 -10.71
CA THR A 282 -8.16 -17.38 -10.35
C THR A 282 -9.07 -17.33 -9.14
N ILE A 283 -9.02 -16.22 -8.39
CA ILE A 283 -9.92 -15.96 -7.26
C ILE A 283 -11.35 -15.87 -7.78
N THR A 284 -12.24 -16.74 -7.30
CA THR A 284 -13.64 -16.76 -7.70
C THR A 284 -14.51 -15.90 -6.79
N GLU A 285 -15.78 -15.70 -7.17
CA GLU A 285 -16.73 -14.99 -6.31
C GLU A 285 -16.92 -15.69 -4.95
N TRP A 286 -16.85 -17.03 -4.91
CA TRP A 286 -16.93 -17.77 -3.65
C TRP A 286 -15.74 -17.47 -2.74
N ASP A 287 -14.53 -17.46 -3.29
CA ASP A 287 -13.32 -17.09 -2.55
C ASP A 287 -13.40 -15.65 -2.01
N SER A 288 -13.94 -14.73 -2.81
CA SER A 288 -14.15 -13.34 -2.40
C SER A 288 -15.13 -13.22 -1.22
N TRP A 289 -16.17 -14.06 -1.18
CA TRP A 289 -17.13 -14.09 -0.08
C TRP A 289 -16.58 -14.80 1.16
N LEU A 290 -15.73 -15.81 1.01
CA LEU A 290 -14.99 -16.39 2.14
C LEU A 290 -14.06 -15.34 2.78
N LEU A 291 -13.38 -14.53 1.96
CA LEU A 291 -12.55 -13.40 2.41
C LEU A 291 -13.37 -12.36 3.17
N ARG A 292 -14.46 -11.88 2.58
CA ARG A 292 -15.39 -10.94 3.22
C ARG A 292 -15.96 -11.49 4.53
N TYR A 293 -16.44 -12.73 4.51
CA TYR A 293 -16.99 -13.38 5.70
C TYR A 293 -15.94 -13.45 6.81
N THR A 294 -14.71 -13.85 6.48
CA THR A 294 -13.59 -13.92 7.42
C THR A 294 -13.31 -12.56 8.05
N TRP A 295 -13.23 -11.49 7.26
CA TRP A 295 -13.10 -10.12 7.79
C TRP A 295 -14.22 -9.79 8.78
N SER A 296 -15.48 -10.05 8.41
CA SER A 296 -16.64 -9.81 9.28
C SER A 296 -16.61 -10.59 10.59
N GLN A 297 -15.96 -11.77 10.63
CA GLN A 297 -15.78 -12.51 11.88
C GLN A 297 -14.64 -11.93 12.70
N LEU A 298 -13.50 -11.65 12.08
CA LEU A 298 -12.29 -11.18 12.77
C LEU A 298 -12.47 -9.78 13.36
N LYS A 299 -13.12 -8.85 12.64
CA LYS A 299 -13.35 -7.47 13.11
C LYS A 299 -14.22 -7.39 14.38
N LYS A 300 -14.95 -8.46 14.74
CA LYS A 300 -15.73 -8.52 15.98
C LYS A 300 -14.84 -8.44 17.22
N ASP A 301 -13.59 -8.90 17.12
CA ASP A 301 -12.59 -8.68 18.15
C ASP A 301 -12.05 -7.25 18.04
N THR A 302 -12.71 -6.31 18.71
CA THR A 302 -12.31 -4.89 18.75
C THR A 302 -11.00 -4.66 19.50
N THR A 303 -10.46 -5.66 20.21
CA THR A 303 -9.10 -5.59 20.78
C THR A 303 -8.04 -5.89 19.73
N ARG A 304 -8.40 -6.65 18.69
CA ARG A 304 -7.53 -6.99 17.54
C ARG A 304 -7.66 -5.95 16.43
N PHE A 305 -8.89 -5.53 16.14
CA PHE A 305 -9.21 -4.50 15.16
C PHE A 305 -10.00 -3.38 15.84
N PRO A 306 -9.35 -2.52 16.65
CA PRO A 306 -10.04 -1.41 17.29
C PRO A 306 -10.60 -0.48 16.23
N GLU A 307 -11.86 -0.07 16.36
CA GLU A 307 -12.42 0.98 15.53
C GLU A 307 -11.50 2.20 15.61
N LYS A 308 -10.95 2.65 14.48
CA LYS A 308 -10.14 3.87 14.47
C LYS A 308 -11.05 5.00 14.96
N ALA A 309 -10.69 5.58 16.11
CA ALA A 309 -11.52 6.55 16.82
C ALA A 309 -12.03 7.64 15.86
N VAL A 310 -13.35 7.75 15.78
CA VAL A 310 -14.01 8.99 15.38
C VAL A 310 -13.74 9.97 16.52
N GLU A 311 -12.93 11.01 16.31
CA GLU A 311 -12.78 12.09 17.31
C GLU A 311 -14.13 12.83 17.42
N ASP A 312 -14.96 12.35 18.32
CA ASP A 312 -16.19 12.97 18.78
C ASP A 312 -15.82 14.17 19.68
N SER A 313 -16.31 15.35 19.31
CA SER A 313 -16.24 16.55 20.15
C SER A 313 -17.67 16.97 20.48
N THR A 314 -18.18 16.46 21.59
CA THR A 314 -19.44 16.93 22.20
C THR A 314 -19.16 18.27 22.91
N THR A 315 -19.87 19.36 22.61
CA THR A 315 -21.19 19.71 23.18
C THR A 315 -21.71 21.01 22.56
N ASN A 316 -22.90 21.00 21.95
CA ASN A 316 -24.10 21.75 22.38
C ASN A 316 -25.21 21.75 21.31
N ASN A 317 -26.43 21.55 21.80
CA ASN A 317 -27.76 21.64 21.15
C ASN A 317 -27.81 22.81 20.14
N ASN A 318 -28.48 22.75 18.98
CA ASN A 318 -29.90 22.49 18.78
C ASN A 318 -30.19 22.57 17.25
N THR A 319 -31.14 21.75 16.77
CA THR A 319 -31.99 21.92 15.56
C THR A 319 -31.42 22.40 14.21
N ASP A 320 -31.37 21.43 13.32
CA ASP A 320 -31.93 21.39 11.96
C ASP A 320 -31.16 21.99 10.75
N THR A 321 -31.03 21.10 9.77
CA THR A 321 -30.62 21.26 8.37
C THR A 321 -29.33 22.03 8.06
N SER A 322 -28.24 21.29 7.82
CA SER A 322 -27.24 21.74 6.83
C SER A 322 -26.45 20.56 6.26
N GLU A 323 -26.42 20.50 4.93
CA GLU A 323 -25.56 19.64 4.12
C GLU A 323 -24.14 19.58 4.69
N THR A 324 -23.65 18.38 4.97
CA THR A 324 -22.27 18.14 5.38
C THR A 324 -21.59 17.29 4.31
N THR A 325 -20.83 17.97 3.46
CA THR A 325 -19.90 17.37 2.50
C THR A 325 -18.77 16.65 3.27
N ASN A 326 -18.84 15.32 3.33
CA ASN A 326 -17.76 14.46 3.80
C ASN A 326 -16.56 14.56 2.86
N THR A 327 -15.56 15.38 3.19
CA THR A 327 -14.31 15.48 2.43
C THR A 327 -13.34 14.37 2.85
N THR A 328 -13.23 13.33 2.01
CA THR A 328 -12.17 12.33 2.06
C THR A 328 -10.80 13.02 2.12
N LYS A 329 -9.96 12.68 3.12
CA LYS A 329 -8.61 13.25 3.25
C LYS A 329 -7.76 12.85 2.05
N VAL A 330 -7.19 13.83 1.35
CA VAL A 330 -6.29 13.59 0.21
C VAL A 330 -4.98 13.00 0.71
N THR A 331 -4.55 11.89 0.12
CA THR A 331 -3.33 11.17 0.50
C THR A 331 -2.28 11.15 -0.61
N LYS A 332 -2.67 11.53 -1.84
CA LYS A 332 -1.78 11.84 -2.97
C LYS A 332 -2.31 13.03 -3.78
N VAL A 333 -1.41 13.92 -4.20
CA VAL A 333 -1.75 15.01 -5.13
C VAL A 333 -1.98 14.42 -6.52
N LYS A 334 -3.16 14.63 -7.10
CA LYS A 334 -3.51 14.24 -8.46
C LYS A 334 -3.13 15.36 -9.42
N ASP A 335 -2.51 15.00 -10.53
CA ASP A 335 -2.23 15.97 -11.60
C ASP A 335 -3.54 16.49 -12.20
N GLY A 336 -3.60 17.79 -12.46
CA GLY A 336 -4.79 18.45 -13.00
C GLY A 336 -5.87 18.80 -11.98
N ALA A 337 -5.88 18.18 -10.80
CA ALA A 337 -6.91 18.38 -9.80
C ALA A 337 -6.81 19.73 -9.05
N TYR A 338 -7.95 20.17 -8.53
CA TYR A 338 -8.15 21.45 -7.85
C TYR A 338 -8.28 21.22 -6.35
N TYR A 339 -7.55 21.98 -5.54
CA TYR A 339 -7.49 21.80 -4.10
C TYR A 339 -7.69 23.11 -3.34
N ARG A 340 -8.32 23.00 -2.16
CA ARG A 340 -8.08 23.93 -1.06
C ARG A 340 -7.02 23.33 -0.14
N ILE A 341 -6.12 24.17 0.38
CA ILE A 341 -4.93 23.71 1.13
C ILE A 341 -5.03 24.22 2.56
N LYS A 342 -5.46 23.37 3.49
CA LYS A 342 -5.76 23.73 4.89
C LYS A 342 -4.55 23.53 5.78
N ASN A 343 -4.20 24.51 6.60
CA ASN A 343 -3.11 24.39 7.57
C ASN A 343 -3.57 23.59 8.79
N VAL A 344 -2.80 22.58 9.20
CA VAL A 344 -3.14 21.69 10.31
C VAL A 344 -3.13 22.42 11.67
N ASN A 345 -2.31 23.46 11.84
CA ASN A 345 -2.22 24.18 13.11
C ASN A 345 -3.38 25.17 13.32
N SER A 346 -3.80 25.88 12.26
CA SER A 346 -4.79 26.96 12.36
C SER A 346 -6.18 26.57 11.84
N GLY A 347 -6.29 25.50 11.05
CA GLY A 347 -7.51 25.12 10.35
C GLY A 347 -7.90 26.05 9.18
N GLN A 348 -7.04 27.01 8.84
CA GLN A 348 -7.28 28.00 7.78
C GLN A 348 -6.62 27.60 6.46
N TYR A 349 -7.10 28.16 5.35
CA TYR A 349 -6.66 27.77 4.02
C TYR A 349 -5.58 28.71 3.48
N LEU A 350 -4.69 28.16 2.66
CA LEU A 350 -3.83 28.91 1.77
C LEU A 350 -4.71 29.84 0.92
N ASP A 351 -4.38 31.12 0.91
CA ASP A 351 -5.26 32.17 0.40
C ASP A 351 -4.45 33.22 -0.37
N VAL A 352 -4.96 33.60 -1.53
CA VAL A 352 -4.45 34.72 -2.31
C VAL A 352 -4.98 36.01 -1.72
N LYS A 353 -4.09 36.85 -1.18
CA LYS A 353 -4.48 38.08 -0.49
C LYS A 353 -5.43 38.94 -1.35
N ASN A 354 -6.63 39.17 -0.81
CA ASN A 354 -7.71 39.94 -1.44
C ASN A 354 -8.21 39.37 -2.78
N GLY A 355 -7.95 38.08 -3.09
CA GLY A 355 -8.29 37.51 -4.40
C GLY A 355 -7.68 38.31 -5.56
N LYS A 356 -6.47 38.84 -5.38
CA LYS A 356 -5.85 39.73 -6.37
C LYS A 356 -5.00 38.97 -7.39
N ASP A 357 -5.46 38.90 -8.64
CA ASP A 357 -4.71 38.32 -9.75
C ASP A 357 -3.61 39.28 -10.28
N ALA A 358 -2.51 39.41 -9.53
CA ALA A 358 -1.37 40.24 -9.88
C ALA A 358 -0.04 39.58 -9.46
N ASN A 359 1.05 39.94 -10.16
CA ASN A 359 2.38 39.51 -9.74
C ASN A 359 2.72 40.11 -8.38
N LYS A 360 3.41 39.31 -7.55
CA LYS A 360 3.77 39.64 -6.17
C LYS A 360 2.57 39.80 -5.23
N THR A 361 1.37 39.35 -5.61
CA THR A 361 0.27 39.21 -4.64
C THR A 361 0.70 38.24 -3.54
N ASN A 362 0.50 38.62 -2.29
CA ASN A 362 0.90 37.81 -1.15
C ASN A 362 0.07 36.53 -1.03
N ILE A 363 0.70 35.42 -0.63
CA ILE A 363 0.00 34.24 -0.13
C ILE A 363 -0.07 34.33 1.40
N GLN A 364 -1.27 34.18 1.94
CA GLN A 364 -1.58 34.23 3.37
C GLN A 364 -2.38 33.00 3.76
N GLN A 365 -2.74 32.87 5.04
CA GLN A 365 -3.85 32.00 5.45
C GLN A 365 -5.12 32.82 5.67
N TYR A 366 -6.28 32.23 5.40
CA TYR A 366 -7.58 32.84 5.69
C TYR A 366 -8.63 31.78 6.05
N PRO A 367 -9.66 32.09 6.88
CA PRO A 367 -10.77 31.17 7.14
C PRO A 367 -11.44 30.73 5.84
N GLY A 368 -11.90 29.47 5.80
CA GLY A 368 -12.59 28.92 4.63
C GLY A 368 -13.79 29.77 4.24
N ASN A 369 -13.83 30.26 3.01
CA ASN A 369 -14.93 31.09 2.51
C ASN A 369 -15.45 30.63 1.13
N GLY A 370 -14.88 29.56 0.56
CA GLY A 370 -15.34 28.99 -0.70
C GLY A 370 -14.95 29.77 -1.96
N GLU A 371 -14.19 30.86 -1.82
CA GLU A 371 -13.78 31.72 -2.92
C GLU A 371 -12.62 31.13 -3.73
N ASP A 372 -12.50 31.54 -5.00
CA ASP A 372 -11.39 31.15 -5.89
C ASP A 372 -10.01 31.54 -5.34
N ALA A 373 -9.96 32.52 -4.42
CA ALA A 373 -8.76 32.89 -3.66
C ALA A 373 -8.13 31.73 -2.88
N GLN A 374 -8.91 30.69 -2.59
CA GLN A 374 -8.49 29.52 -1.82
C GLN A 374 -8.34 28.25 -2.66
N VAL A 375 -8.54 28.35 -3.98
CA VAL A 375 -8.51 27.19 -4.90
C VAL A 375 -7.24 27.24 -5.75
N PHE A 376 -6.51 26.12 -5.74
CA PHE A 376 -5.28 25.95 -6.52
C PHE A 376 -5.33 24.65 -7.31
N LYS A 377 -5.05 24.73 -8.61
CA LYS A 377 -4.86 23.56 -9.47
C LYS A 377 -3.43 23.05 -9.33
N ALA A 378 -3.25 21.78 -9.02
CA ALA A 378 -1.95 21.13 -9.01
C ALA A 378 -1.60 20.67 -10.43
N VAL A 379 -0.45 21.10 -10.95
CA VAL A 379 0.04 20.71 -12.28
C VAL A 379 1.41 20.08 -12.15
N SER A 380 1.53 18.80 -12.49
CA SER A 380 2.76 18.02 -12.45
C SER A 380 3.82 18.59 -13.40
N THR A 381 5.08 18.57 -12.97
CA THR A 381 6.23 18.88 -13.84
C THR A 381 6.91 17.63 -14.41
N GLY A 382 6.33 16.44 -14.18
CA GLY A 382 6.83 15.15 -14.71
C GLY A 382 7.95 14.50 -13.89
N ASP A 383 8.49 15.18 -12.88
CA ASP A 383 9.64 14.74 -12.07
C ASP A 383 9.32 14.72 -10.57
N GLY A 384 8.05 14.51 -10.21
CA GLY A 384 7.58 14.42 -8.82
C GLY A 384 7.40 15.77 -8.12
N TYR A 385 7.52 16.89 -8.86
CA TYR A 385 7.16 18.23 -8.41
C TYR A 385 5.86 18.70 -9.07
N TYR A 386 5.25 19.70 -8.45
CA TYR A 386 4.00 20.32 -8.89
C TYR A 386 4.12 21.84 -8.86
N LYS A 387 3.42 22.49 -9.78
CA LYS A 387 3.05 23.91 -9.70
C LYS A 387 1.66 24.01 -9.09
N LEU A 388 1.43 25.04 -8.28
CA LEU A 388 0.11 25.38 -7.74
C LEU A 388 -0.43 26.59 -8.49
N VAL A 389 -1.31 26.36 -9.47
CA VAL A 389 -1.93 27.41 -10.30
C VAL A 389 -3.14 27.99 -9.55
N SER A 390 -3.08 29.27 -9.21
CA SER A 390 -4.20 29.96 -8.57
C SER A 390 -5.41 30.03 -9.50
N GLN A 391 -6.62 29.84 -8.96
CA GLN A 391 -7.85 30.01 -9.71
C GLN A 391 -8.42 31.43 -9.67
N VAL A 392 -7.72 32.37 -9.06
CA VAL A 392 -8.11 33.77 -9.08
C VAL A 392 -7.93 34.36 -10.48
N GLY A 393 -8.96 35.03 -10.99
CA GLY A 393 -8.89 35.84 -12.20
C GLY A 393 -8.52 35.01 -13.44
N SER A 394 -7.36 35.31 -14.04
CA SER A 394 -6.95 34.71 -15.33
C SER A 394 -6.42 33.28 -15.24
N ALA A 395 -6.21 32.73 -14.04
CA ALA A 395 -5.60 31.42 -13.81
C ALA A 395 -4.22 31.22 -14.47
N LYS A 396 -3.45 32.30 -14.68
CA LYS A 396 -2.12 32.30 -15.31
C LYS A 396 -0.96 32.40 -14.33
N ARG A 397 -1.25 32.46 -13.03
CA ARG A 397 -0.28 32.68 -11.96
C ARG A 397 -0.17 31.47 -11.05
N VAL A 398 1.05 31.23 -10.58
CA VAL A 398 1.40 30.11 -9.72
C VAL A 398 1.98 30.61 -8.41
N VAL A 399 1.91 29.77 -7.38
CA VAL A 399 2.63 29.97 -6.11
C VAL A 399 4.14 30.00 -6.39
N ASP A 400 4.83 30.96 -5.79
CA ASP A 400 6.23 31.29 -6.08
C ASP A 400 6.97 31.66 -4.79
N ILE A 401 8.17 31.08 -4.59
CA ILE A 401 9.12 31.51 -3.56
C ILE A 401 9.84 32.77 -4.03
N GLU A 402 9.57 33.89 -3.35
CA GLU A 402 9.95 35.22 -3.82
C GLU A 402 11.45 35.35 -4.08
N GLY A 403 11.78 35.77 -5.30
CA GLY A 403 13.16 36.06 -5.69
C GLY A 403 14.07 34.84 -5.75
N LYS A 404 13.52 33.61 -5.79
CA LYS A 404 14.30 32.35 -5.87
C LYS A 404 15.22 32.12 -4.66
N LYS A 405 14.98 32.80 -3.54
CA LYS A 405 15.83 32.68 -2.34
C LYS A 405 15.51 31.37 -1.62
N SER A 406 16.51 30.77 -0.97
CA SER A 406 16.36 29.54 -0.17
C SER A 406 16.37 29.80 1.35
N SER A 407 16.55 31.06 1.76
CA SER A 407 16.63 31.47 3.16
C SER A 407 15.29 31.32 3.89
N ASN A 408 15.37 30.96 5.18
CA ASN A 408 14.23 30.97 6.08
C ASN A 408 13.54 32.34 6.10
N GLY A 409 12.22 32.34 6.12
CA GLY A 409 11.40 33.54 6.14
C GLY A 409 11.22 34.21 4.77
N THR A 410 11.73 33.61 3.69
CA THR A 410 11.43 34.10 2.33
C THR A 410 9.93 34.00 2.07
N ASN A 411 9.35 35.05 1.52
CA ASN A 411 7.92 35.16 1.32
C ASN A 411 7.40 34.22 0.22
N VAL A 412 6.12 33.84 0.33
CA VAL A 412 5.39 33.12 -0.73
C VAL A 412 4.40 34.06 -1.40
N ILE A 413 4.47 34.15 -2.72
CA ILE A 413 3.68 35.09 -3.53
C ILE A 413 3.03 34.37 -4.73
N LEU A 414 2.13 35.06 -5.42
CA LEU A 414 1.75 34.72 -6.79
C LEU A 414 2.69 35.38 -7.78
N TYR A 415 3.03 34.64 -8.83
CA TYR A 415 3.77 35.18 -9.97
C TYR A 415 3.36 34.46 -11.25
N ASN A 416 3.58 35.12 -12.40
CA ASN A 416 3.38 34.48 -13.70
C ASN A 416 4.15 33.16 -13.78
N ASP A 417 3.52 32.13 -14.33
CA ASP A 417 4.14 30.84 -14.55
C ASP A 417 5.34 30.98 -15.51
N LYS A 418 6.52 30.64 -15.01
CA LYS A 418 7.78 30.59 -15.75
C LYS A 418 8.39 29.20 -15.71
N ASN A 419 7.66 28.22 -15.17
CA ASN A 419 8.13 26.87 -14.88
C ASN A 419 9.50 26.84 -14.17
N ALA A 420 9.77 27.84 -13.32
CA ALA A 420 11.05 27.97 -12.65
C ALA A 420 11.10 27.13 -11.36
N LYS A 421 12.29 26.71 -10.92
CA LYS A 421 12.45 25.89 -9.69
C LYS A 421 11.80 26.51 -8.45
N ASN A 422 11.70 27.82 -8.34
CA ASN A 422 11.04 28.49 -7.21
C ASN A 422 9.51 28.45 -7.25
N GLN A 423 8.92 27.94 -8.34
CA GLN A 423 7.48 27.75 -8.53
C GLN A 423 7.08 26.27 -8.45
N GLN A 424 8.03 25.41 -8.07
CA GLN A 424 7.89 23.96 -8.05
C GLN A 424 7.99 23.44 -6.62
N PHE A 425 7.02 22.63 -6.23
CA PHE A 425 6.86 22.12 -4.88
C PHE A 425 6.69 20.61 -4.90
N LYS A 426 7.25 19.92 -3.90
CA LYS A 426 7.02 18.49 -3.69
C LYS A 426 6.11 18.32 -2.48
N PHE A 427 5.03 17.58 -2.67
CA PHE A 427 4.14 17.21 -1.57
C PHE A 427 4.68 15.96 -0.90
N LYS A 428 5.30 16.13 0.27
CA LYS A 428 5.77 15.02 1.09
C LYS A 428 4.66 14.64 2.07
N HIS A 429 4.02 13.50 1.85
CA HIS A 429 3.02 12.94 2.76
C HIS A 429 3.65 12.58 4.11
N LEU A 430 2.92 12.85 5.18
CA LEU A 430 3.33 12.65 6.58
C LEU A 430 2.47 11.61 7.30
N GLY A 431 1.55 10.94 6.59
CA GLY A 431 0.47 10.13 7.19
C GLY A 431 -0.79 10.96 7.47
N ASP A 432 -1.93 10.27 7.63
CA ASP A 432 -3.23 10.87 8.01
C ASP A 432 -3.67 12.06 7.13
N GLY A 433 -3.37 12.01 5.83
CA GLY A 433 -3.71 13.08 4.87
C GLY A 433 -2.94 14.39 5.03
N LYS A 434 -1.90 14.42 5.87
CA LYS A 434 -1.06 15.59 6.14
C LYS A 434 0.13 15.62 5.19
N PHE A 435 0.53 16.81 4.78
CA PHE A 435 1.65 17.05 3.87
C PHE A 435 2.56 18.15 4.39
N ASN A 436 3.86 17.96 4.19
CA ASN A 436 4.76 19.07 3.98
C ASN A 436 4.76 19.48 2.49
N ILE A 437 4.66 20.77 2.21
CA ILE A 437 4.78 21.33 0.86
C ILE A 437 6.22 21.84 0.69
N VAL A 438 7.09 20.96 0.22
CA VAL A 438 8.55 21.13 0.16
C VAL A 438 8.95 22.00 -1.02
N THR A 439 9.76 23.02 -0.78
CA THR A 439 10.18 23.95 -1.82
C THR A 439 11.37 23.40 -2.61
N ARG A 440 11.30 23.45 -3.94
CA ARG A 440 12.46 23.11 -4.78
C ARG A 440 13.52 24.21 -4.77
N ALA A 441 13.14 25.47 -4.53
CA ALA A 441 14.07 26.60 -4.33
C ALA A 441 15.12 26.33 -3.24
N SER A 442 14.75 25.60 -2.18
CA SER A 442 15.65 25.24 -1.09
C SER A 442 16.38 23.90 -1.30
N ASN A 443 16.28 23.27 -2.47
CA ASN A 443 16.72 21.90 -2.73
C ASN A 443 16.18 20.90 -1.69
N GLY A 444 14.90 21.01 -1.32
CA GLY A 444 14.26 20.09 -0.39
C GLY A 444 14.46 20.36 1.10
N LYS A 445 15.27 21.37 1.48
CA LYS A 445 15.57 21.71 2.88
C LYS A 445 14.45 22.43 3.64
N SER A 446 13.53 23.08 2.93
CA SER A 446 12.49 23.96 3.47
C SER A 446 11.11 23.65 2.88
N VAL A 447 10.07 24.04 3.59
CA VAL A 447 8.65 23.89 3.25
C VAL A 447 7.95 25.24 3.35
N ILE A 448 6.78 25.40 2.72
CA ILE A 448 5.91 26.54 3.03
C ILE A 448 5.20 26.31 4.38
N GLU A 449 5.14 27.35 5.20
CA GLU A 449 4.57 27.34 6.53
C GLU A 449 3.85 28.65 6.84
N VAL A 450 2.99 28.62 7.85
CA VAL A 450 2.42 29.84 8.42
C VAL A 450 3.42 30.46 9.38
N LYS A 451 3.82 31.71 9.11
CA LYS A 451 4.82 32.45 9.88
C LYS A 451 4.47 32.47 11.37
N ASN A 452 5.46 32.15 12.20
CA ASN A 452 5.36 32.11 13.66
C ASN A 452 4.27 31.17 14.21
N ALA A 453 3.86 30.16 13.44
CA ALA A 453 2.74 29.28 13.78
C ALA A 453 1.43 30.03 14.13
N SER A 454 1.24 31.22 13.54
CA SER A 454 0.08 32.06 13.84
C SER A 454 -1.23 31.36 13.49
N LYS A 455 -2.25 31.51 14.33
CA LYS A 455 -3.62 31.10 14.04
C LYS A 455 -4.52 32.26 13.61
N SER A 456 -3.95 33.44 13.39
CA SER A 456 -4.70 34.63 12.98
C SER A 456 -5.01 34.62 11.48
N LYS A 457 -6.19 35.11 11.09
CA LYS A 457 -6.49 35.38 9.68
C LYS A 457 -5.50 36.36 9.08
N LYS A 458 -5.20 36.21 7.79
CA LYS A 458 -4.22 37.01 7.04
C LYS A 458 -2.77 36.85 7.50
N ALA A 459 -2.48 35.85 8.34
CA ALA A 459 -1.10 35.55 8.70
C ALA A 459 -0.30 35.12 7.46
N ASN A 460 0.96 35.55 7.41
CA ASN A 460 1.80 35.36 6.24
C ASN A 460 2.20 33.90 6.04
N VAL A 461 2.29 33.46 4.79
CA VAL A 461 2.91 32.19 4.43
C VAL A 461 4.32 32.46 3.90
N GLN A 462 5.28 31.74 4.45
CA GLN A 462 6.71 31.88 4.14
C GLN A 462 7.33 30.50 3.94
N GLN A 463 8.52 30.42 3.35
CA GLN A 463 9.30 29.19 3.44
C GLN A 463 10.12 29.15 4.74
N TRP A 464 10.28 27.95 5.29
CA TRP A 464 11.15 27.72 6.45
C TRP A 464 11.69 26.31 6.45
N LYS A 465 12.87 26.12 7.05
CA LYS A 465 13.50 24.82 7.23
C LYS A 465 12.52 23.83 7.89
N ILE A 466 12.50 22.61 7.39
CA ILE A 466 11.64 21.54 7.92
C ILE A 466 11.91 21.32 9.41
N ASN A 467 10.84 21.26 10.19
CA ASN A 467 10.78 20.88 11.60
C ASN A 467 9.46 20.12 11.86
N SER A 468 9.17 19.79 13.12
CA SER A 468 7.99 19.00 13.51
C SER A 468 6.72 19.84 13.79
N ASN A 469 6.74 21.17 13.60
CA ASN A 469 5.61 22.02 13.95
C ASN A 469 4.42 21.84 13.00
N LYS A 470 3.21 21.80 13.57
CA LYS A 470 1.95 21.68 12.83
C LYS A 470 1.70 22.83 11.84
N CYS A 471 2.33 23.99 12.03
CA CYS A 471 2.20 25.12 11.10
C CYS A 471 2.89 24.88 9.74
N GLN A 472 3.71 23.83 9.63
CA GLN A 472 4.34 23.36 8.41
C GLN A 472 3.56 22.24 7.71
N GLN A 473 2.48 21.78 8.34
CA GLN A 473 1.68 20.65 7.88
C GLN A 473 0.37 21.16 7.27
N TRP A 474 0.01 20.58 6.14
CA TRP A 474 -1.16 20.98 5.35
C TRP A 474 -2.00 19.75 5.00
N GLU A 475 -3.31 19.89 5.03
CA GLU A 475 -4.27 18.93 4.49
C GLU A 475 -4.79 19.49 3.15
N LEU A 476 -5.02 18.61 2.18
CA LEU A 476 -5.59 19.02 0.89
C LEU A 476 -7.04 18.55 0.85
N GLU A 477 -7.92 19.44 0.40
CA GLU A 477 -9.33 19.16 0.16
C GLU A 477 -9.59 19.24 -1.34
N LEU A 478 -10.03 18.13 -1.93
CA LEU A 478 -10.36 18.07 -3.36
C LEU A 478 -11.59 18.92 -3.64
N VAL A 479 -11.48 19.81 -4.62
CA VAL A 479 -12.58 20.64 -5.14
C VAL A 479 -13.19 19.99 -6.39
N LYS A 480 -12.35 19.61 -7.36
CA LYS A 480 -12.72 18.89 -8.60
C LYS A 480 -11.50 18.31 -9.29
N GLU A 481 -11.72 17.36 -10.20
CA GLU A 481 -10.70 16.75 -11.08
C GLU A 481 -10.64 17.41 -12.45
#